data_AF-A0A6A7M374-F1
#
_entry.id   AF-A0A6A7M374-F1
#
_cell.length_a   1.000
_cell.length_b   1.000
_cell.length_c   1.000
_cell.angle_alpha   90.00
_cell.angle_beta   90.00
_cell.angle_gamma   90.00
#
_symmetry.space_group_name_H-M   'P 1'
#
loop_
_entity.id
_entity.type
_entity.pdbx_description
1 polymer ?
#
loop_
_entity_poly.entity_id
_entity_poly.type
_entity_poly.pdbx_seq_one_letter_code
_entity_poly.pdbx_strand_id
1 'polypeptide(L)'
;MVRPAHAERDRRRAPEARGRSTTGRPAAATWRALARRRQVDFAELLDLHFVGLPRGTALDGHLAMQAARLGRMLRLRVRVSSLDAVCAMVAAGVGAGIVPEATARRQRRGLPLGVVRIAEPWANRQLMLCVRDSKRLSRPARKLFDALRS
;
A
#
# COMPACT_ATOMS: atom_id res chain seq x y z
N MET A 1 1.75 3.30 -1.45
CA MET A 1 1.97 2.96 -0.03
C MET A 1 1.63 4.17 0.82
N VAL A 2 0.84 3.98 1.88
CA VAL A 2 0.51 4.97 2.90
C VAL A 2 1.29 4.67 4.17
N ARG A 3 1.70 5.73 4.87
CA ARG A 3 2.43 5.69 6.13
C ARG A 3 1.91 6.78 7.08
N PRO A 4 2.15 6.69 8.39
CA PRO A 4 1.87 7.81 9.29
C PRO A 4 2.66 9.06 8.85
N ALA A 5 2.09 10.26 9.02
CA ALA A 5 2.81 11.53 8.80
C ALA A 5 3.61 11.95 10.03
N HIS A 6 3.06 11.73 11.24
CA HIS A 6 3.68 12.15 12.50
C HIS A 6 4.25 10.93 13.24
N ALA A 7 5.52 10.60 13.01
CA ALA A 7 6.30 9.91 14.04
C ALA A 7 7.63 10.61 14.23
N GLU A 8 7.57 11.93 14.36
CA GLU A 8 8.70 12.78 14.75
C GLU A 8 9.01 12.68 16.26
N ARG A 9 8.10 12.12 17.08
CA ARG A 9 8.18 12.16 18.56
C ARG A 9 8.49 10.81 19.21
N ASP A 10 9.56 10.16 18.78
CA ASP A 10 10.19 9.15 19.64
C ASP A 10 11.72 9.28 19.55
N ARG A 11 12.20 10.37 20.14
CA ARG A 11 13.62 10.57 20.48
C ARG A 11 13.80 9.95 21.87
N ARG A 12 14.31 8.71 21.97
CA ARG A 12 15.24 8.23 23.01
C ARG A 12 15.54 6.72 22.86
N ARG A 13 16.85 6.39 22.92
CA ARG A 13 17.56 5.06 22.96
C ARG A 13 17.87 4.41 21.59
N ALA A 14 18.99 4.71 20.91
CA ALA A 14 20.42 4.29 21.09
C ALA A 14 20.75 2.91 20.47
N PRO A 15 22.01 2.54 20.12
CA PRO A 15 23.20 3.33 19.73
C PRO A 15 23.81 2.93 18.36
N GLU A 16 24.85 3.66 17.95
CA GLU A 16 25.69 3.45 16.76
C GLU A 16 26.46 2.12 16.78
N ALA A 17 26.58 1.48 15.61
CA ALA A 17 27.58 0.45 15.36
C ALA A 17 28.22 0.68 13.98
N ARG A 18 29.52 1.00 13.97
CA ARG A 18 30.39 0.97 12.80
C ARG A 18 30.94 -0.46 12.65
N GLY A 19 31.02 -0.95 11.41
CA GLY A 19 31.74 -2.19 11.09
C GLY A 19 31.31 -2.74 9.74
N ARG A 20 32.24 -2.74 8.77
CA ARG A 20 32.03 -3.16 7.38
C ARG A 20 31.87 -4.67 7.27
N SER A 21 30.94 -5.13 6.42
CA SER A 21 31.13 -6.25 5.48
C SER A 21 29.91 -6.40 4.58
N THR A 22 30.18 -6.40 3.28
CA THR A 22 29.29 -6.43 2.13
C THR A 22 28.52 -7.75 2.02
N THR A 23 27.29 -7.76 2.53
CA THR A 23 26.10 -8.33 1.87
C THR A 23 24.95 -7.54 2.50
N GLY A 24 24.66 -6.38 1.91
CA GLY A 24 23.83 -5.36 2.52
C GLY A 24 22.39 -5.80 2.68
N ARG A 25 22.10 -6.59 3.71
CA ARG A 25 20.75 -6.72 4.27
C ARG A 25 20.37 -5.29 4.69
N PRO A 26 19.37 -4.65 4.05
CA PRO A 26 19.03 -3.28 4.39
C PRO A 26 18.70 -3.24 5.89
N ALA A 27 19.37 -2.34 6.62
CA ALA A 27 19.05 -2.05 8.01
C ALA A 27 17.53 -1.88 8.12
N ALA A 28 16.90 -2.61 9.06
CA ALA A 28 15.45 -2.76 9.17
C ALA A 28 14.71 -1.52 8.67
N ALA A 29 14.22 -1.59 7.43
CA ALA A 29 13.75 -0.41 6.74
C ALA A 29 12.60 0.16 7.57
N THR A 30 12.83 1.30 8.21
CA THR A 30 11.77 1.99 8.93
C THR A 30 11.04 2.84 7.91
N TRP A 31 9.72 2.93 7.98
CA TRP A 31 8.96 3.78 7.06
C TRP A 31 9.45 5.25 7.06
N ARG A 32 10.11 5.69 8.14
CA ARG A 32 10.81 6.97 8.26
C ARG A 32 11.94 7.14 7.23
N ALA A 33 12.72 6.10 6.95
CA ALA A 33 13.80 6.14 5.96
C ALA A 33 13.25 6.32 4.51
N LEU A 34 12.01 5.87 4.30
CA LEU A 34 11.30 5.99 3.02
C LEU A 34 10.53 7.32 2.88
N ALA A 35 10.49 8.14 3.94
CA ALA A 35 9.58 9.28 4.05
C ALA A 35 9.82 10.39 3.03
N ARG A 36 11.07 10.56 2.57
CA ARG A 36 11.49 11.61 1.61
C ARG A 36 11.53 11.12 0.16
N ARG A 37 11.26 9.85 -0.10
CA ARG A 37 11.33 9.29 -1.45
C ARG A 37 10.02 9.52 -2.21
N ARG A 38 10.12 9.79 -3.51
CA ARG A 38 8.96 9.88 -4.41
C ARG A 38 8.40 8.49 -4.76
N GLN A 39 9.29 7.52 -4.88
CA GLN A 39 9.01 6.12 -5.19
C GLN A 39 9.86 5.20 -4.32
N VAL A 40 9.42 3.97 -4.14
CA VAL A 40 10.12 2.92 -3.39
C VAL A 40 9.90 1.58 -4.07
N ASP A 41 10.92 0.73 -4.04
CA ASP A 41 10.83 -0.63 -4.55
C ASP A 41 10.02 -1.48 -3.57
N PHE A 42 9.17 -2.35 -4.11
CA PHE A 42 8.33 -3.22 -3.31
C PHE A 42 9.16 -4.19 -2.47
N ALA A 43 10.35 -4.61 -2.93
CA ALA A 43 11.26 -5.43 -2.13
C ALA A 43 11.64 -4.75 -0.80
N GLU A 44 11.95 -3.44 -0.84
CA GLU A 44 12.27 -2.65 0.38
C GLU A 44 11.06 -2.55 1.32
N LEU A 45 9.84 -2.56 0.76
CA LEU A 45 8.62 -2.52 1.55
C LEU A 45 8.41 -3.80 2.37
N LEU A 46 8.87 -4.96 1.91
CA LEU A 46 8.63 -6.25 2.58
C LEU A 46 9.37 -6.43 3.91
N ASP A 47 10.24 -5.49 4.28
CA ASP A 47 10.88 -5.43 5.59
C ASP A 47 10.02 -4.69 6.63
N LEU A 48 8.97 -3.99 6.21
CA LEU A 48 8.03 -3.27 7.07
C LEU A 48 6.93 -4.16 7.64
N HIS A 49 6.27 -3.66 8.69
CA HIS A 49 5.01 -4.20 9.18
C HIS A 49 3.81 -3.47 8.57
N PHE A 50 2.80 -4.23 8.15
CA PHE A 50 1.64 -3.73 7.43
C PHE A 50 0.32 -3.88 8.18
N VAL A 51 -0.57 -2.94 7.93
CA VAL A 51 -2.02 -3.11 8.04
C VAL A 51 -2.52 -3.55 6.66
N GLY A 52 -3.28 -4.64 6.61
CA GLY A 52 -3.78 -5.19 5.34
C GLY A 52 -5.28 -5.46 5.35
N LEU A 53 -5.76 -5.96 4.23
CA LEU A 53 -7.15 -6.37 4.04
C LEU A 53 -7.34 -7.86 4.42
N PRO A 54 -8.59 -8.35 4.50
CA PRO A 54 -8.86 -9.78 4.68
C PRO A 54 -8.29 -10.57 3.49
N ARG A 55 -7.99 -11.84 3.76
CA ARG A 55 -7.54 -12.78 2.73
C ARG A 55 -8.59 -12.93 1.64
N GLY A 56 -8.14 -13.14 0.40
CA GLY A 56 -9.02 -13.36 -0.75
C GLY A 56 -9.56 -12.09 -1.40
N THR A 57 -9.29 -10.90 -0.84
CA THR A 57 -9.55 -9.66 -1.58
C THR A 57 -8.60 -9.54 -2.77
N ALA A 58 -9.05 -8.90 -3.86
CA ALA A 58 -8.23 -8.73 -5.06
C ALA A 58 -6.90 -7.99 -4.80
N LEU A 59 -6.87 -7.09 -3.82
CA LEU A 59 -5.65 -6.39 -3.44
C LEU A 59 -4.73 -7.26 -2.58
N ASP A 60 -5.26 -7.98 -1.57
CA ASP A 60 -4.45 -8.91 -0.77
C ASP A 60 -3.80 -9.99 -1.65
N GLY A 61 -4.58 -10.65 -2.51
CA GLY A 61 -4.07 -11.67 -3.42
C GLY A 61 -3.02 -11.13 -4.40
N HIS A 62 -3.20 -9.92 -4.92
CA HIS A 62 -2.19 -9.28 -5.78
C HIS A 62 -0.89 -9.02 -5.04
N LEU A 63 -0.95 -8.43 -3.84
CA LEU A 63 0.25 -8.14 -3.06
C LEU A 63 0.96 -9.42 -2.60
N ALA A 64 0.19 -10.44 -2.22
CA ALA A 64 0.73 -11.75 -1.88
C ALA A 64 1.44 -12.40 -3.07
N MET A 65 0.86 -12.34 -4.27
CA MET A 65 1.48 -12.83 -5.49
C MET A 65 2.79 -12.08 -5.81
N GLN A 66 2.81 -10.75 -5.73
CA GLN A 66 4.03 -9.98 -5.99
C GLN A 66 5.11 -10.27 -4.95
N ALA A 67 4.74 -10.48 -3.68
CA ALA A 67 5.71 -10.84 -2.64
C ALA A 67 6.26 -12.25 -2.85
N ALA A 68 5.41 -13.20 -3.23
CA ALA A 68 5.81 -14.57 -3.53
C ALA A 68 6.80 -14.65 -4.71
N ARG A 69 6.65 -13.79 -5.74
CA ARG A 69 7.63 -13.67 -6.84
C ARG A 69 9.03 -13.26 -6.37
N LEU A 70 9.13 -12.62 -5.21
CA LEU A 70 10.40 -12.27 -4.57
C LEU A 70 10.85 -13.30 -3.52
N GLY A 71 10.14 -14.44 -3.38
CA GLY A 71 10.40 -15.43 -2.34
C GLY A 71 10.08 -14.92 -0.92
N ARG A 72 9.19 -13.93 -0.80
CA ARG A 72 8.91 -13.21 0.46
C ARG A 72 7.40 -13.13 0.72
N MET A 73 7.03 -12.60 1.87
CA MET A 73 5.63 -12.39 2.27
C MET A 73 5.45 -11.05 2.97
N LEU A 74 4.26 -10.44 2.89
CA LEU A 74 3.94 -9.24 3.68
C LEU A 74 3.81 -9.60 5.16
N ARG A 75 4.53 -8.86 6.03
CA ARG A 75 4.42 -8.99 7.47
C ARG A 75 3.25 -8.17 8.00
N LEU A 76 2.08 -8.79 8.10
CA LEU A 76 0.85 -8.13 8.55
C LEU A 76 0.74 -8.13 10.08
N ARG A 77 0.48 -6.96 10.68
CA ARG A 77 0.14 -6.81 12.11
C ARG A 77 -1.34 -7.01 12.37
N VAL A 78 -2.18 -6.52 11.46
CA VAL A 78 -3.64 -6.60 11.59
C VAL A 78 -4.27 -6.61 10.19
N ARG A 79 -5.44 -7.22 10.10
CA ARG A 79 -6.32 -7.17 8.94
C ARG A 79 -7.58 -6.41 9.30
N VAL A 80 -8.00 -5.50 8.43
CA VAL A 80 -9.20 -4.68 8.62
C VAL A 80 -10.09 -4.74 7.38
N SER A 81 -11.39 -4.50 7.55
CA SER A 81 -12.42 -4.80 6.54
C SER A 81 -12.46 -3.86 5.33
N SER A 82 -11.78 -2.71 5.36
CA SER A 82 -11.84 -1.73 4.27
C SER A 82 -10.53 -0.96 4.07
N LEU A 83 -10.35 -0.40 2.87
CA LEU A 83 -9.18 0.44 2.56
C LEU A 83 -9.15 1.72 3.40
N ASP A 84 -10.32 2.26 3.76
CA ASP A 84 -10.40 3.44 4.62
C ASP A 84 -9.97 3.11 6.05
N ALA A 85 -10.32 1.91 6.55
CA ALA A 85 -9.84 1.40 7.82
C ALA A 85 -8.32 1.14 7.80
N VAL A 86 -7.76 0.68 6.68
CA VAL A 86 -6.30 0.58 6.50
C VAL A 86 -5.67 1.96 6.71
N CYS A 87 -6.17 2.99 6.04
CA CYS A 87 -5.67 4.36 6.18
C CYS A 87 -5.80 4.90 7.63
N ALA A 88 -6.92 4.63 8.31
CA ALA A 88 -7.13 5.05 9.70
C ALA A 88 -6.11 4.41 10.66
N MET A 89 -5.90 3.10 10.55
CA MET A 89 -4.93 2.36 11.38
C MET A 89 -3.48 2.76 11.08
N VAL A 90 -3.18 3.08 9.81
CA VAL A 90 -1.88 3.64 9.43
C VAL A 90 -1.70 5.03 10.03
N ALA A 91 -2.70 5.91 10.00
CA ALA A 91 -2.63 7.22 10.65
C ALA A 91 -2.41 7.10 12.16
N ALA A 92 -2.98 6.05 12.78
CA ALA A 92 -2.79 5.71 14.19
C ALA A 92 -1.43 5.04 14.51
N GLY A 93 -0.54 4.85 13.53
CA GLY A 93 0.82 4.33 13.79
C GLY A 93 0.93 2.81 13.88
N VAL A 94 -0.14 2.06 13.58
CA VAL A 94 -0.14 0.59 13.70
C VAL A 94 0.85 -0.07 12.72
N GLY A 95 1.06 0.54 11.56
CA GLY A 95 2.00 0.06 10.55
C GLY A 95 1.93 0.88 9.26
N ALA A 96 2.50 0.35 8.18
CA ALA A 96 2.31 0.88 6.83
C ALA A 96 1.08 0.23 6.14
N GLY A 97 0.60 0.82 5.04
CA GLY A 97 -0.48 0.24 4.24
C GLY A 97 -0.21 0.35 2.75
N ILE A 98 -0.71 -0.59 1.96
CA ILE A 98 -0.72 -0.46 0.49
C ILE A 98 -2.18 -0.35 0.06
N VAL A 99 -2.52 0.79 -0.55
CA VAL A 99 -3.86 1.14 -1.01
C VAL A 99 -3.77 1.81 -2.38
N PRO A 100 -4.86 1.82 -3.18
CA PRO A 100 -4.92 2.58 -4.44
C PRO A 100 -4.63 4.07 -4.22
N GLU A 101 -4.02 4.71 -5.22
CA GLU A 101 -3.65 6.14 -5.13
C GLU A 101 -4.88 7.03 -4.88
N ALA A 102 -6.02 6.72 -5.50
CA ALA A 102 -7.27 7.45 -5.28
C ALA A 102 -7.70 7.42 -3.80
N THR A 103 -7.63 6.26 -3.15
CA THR A 103 -7.94 6.11 -1.72
C THR A 103 -6.93 6.86 -0.86
N ALA A 104 -5.63 6.75 -1.15
CA ALA A 104 -4.59 7.48 -0.43
C ALA A 104 -4.79 9.01 -0.51
N ARG A 105 -5.09 9.53 -1.71
CA ARG A 105 -5.35 10.96 -1.94
C ARG A 105 -6.59 11.45 -1.20
N ARG A 106 -7.69 10.69 -1.24
CA ARG A 106 -8.93 11.02 -0.52
C ARG A 106 -8.67 11.09 0.99
N GLN A 107 -8.09 10.04 1.56
CA GLN A 107 -7.89 9.94 3.01
C GLN A 107 -6.87 10.94 3.55
N ARG A 108 -5.85 11.30 2.76
CA ARG A 108 -4.85 12.32 3.15
C ARG A 108 -5.45 13.71 3.37
N ARG A 109 -6.68 13.99 2.88
CA ARG A 109 -7.38 15.25 3.17
C ARG A 109 -7.80 15.38 4.64
N GLY A 110 -8.05 14.26 5.33
CA GLY A 110 -8.51 14.25 6.72
C GLY A 110 -7.59 13.51 7.70
N LEU A 111 -6.62 12.73 7.20
CA LEU A 111 -5.72 11.95 8.04
C LEU A 111 -4.25 12.36 7.83
N PRO A 112 -3.42 12.34 8.89
CA PRO A 112 -2.00 12.62 8.81
C PRO A 112 -1.26 11.45 8.14
N LEU A 113 -1.32 11.40 6.80
CA LEU A 113 -0.73 10.33 5.99
C LEU A 113 0.38 10.85 5.07
N GLY A 114 1.52 10.15 5.08
CA GLY A 114 2.50 10.21 4.01
C GLY A 114 2.14 9.21 2.90
N VAL A 115 2.37 9.60 1.64
CA VAL A 115 2.11 8.75 0.47
C VAL A 115 3.38 8.61 -0.35
N VAL A 116 3.76 7.37 -0.64
CA VAL A 116 4.92 7.03 -1.48
C VAL A 116 4.44 6.05 -2.57
N ARG A 117 4.84 6.27 -3.82
CA ARG A 117 4.49 5.38 -4.93
C ARG A 117 5.37 4.13 -4.91
N ILE A 118 4.80 3.01 -5.32
CA ILE A 118 5.56 1.78 -5.58
C ILE A 118 6.10 1.89 -6.99
N ALA A 119 7.39 1.62 -7.20
CA ALA A 119 8.08 1.89 -8.46
C ALA A 119 7.66 0.91 -9.58
N GLU A 120 7.33 -0.32 -9.20
CA GLU A 120 7.09 -1.39 -10.15
C GLU A 120 5.80 -1.18 -10.98
N PRO A 121 5.83 -1.49 -12.30
CA PRO A 121 4.68 -1.27 -13.19
C PRO A 121 3.39 -1.95 -12.75
N TRP A 122 3.49 -3.12 -12.11
CA TRP A 122 2.32 -3.86 -11.61
C TRP A 122 1.52 -3.09 -10.55
N ALA A 123 2.12 -2.07 -9.92
CA ALA A 123 1.47 -1.23 -8.93
C ALA A 123 0.46 -0.26 -9.58
N ASN A 124 0.60 -0.01 -10.88
CA ASN A 124 -0.39 0.73 -11.64
C ASN A 124 -1.57 -0.18 -11.98
N ARG A 125 -2.64 -0.08 -11.19
CA ARG A 125 -3.83 -0.92 -11.33
C ARG A 125 -4.77 -0.32 -12.37
N GLN A 126 -5.17 -1.12 -13.35
CA GLN A 126 -6.25 -0.78 -14.27
C GLN A 126 -7.57 -1.32 -13.72
N LEU A 127 -8.51 -0.42 -13.45
CA LEU A 127 -9.91 -0.78 -13.20
C LEU A 127 -10.56 -1.02 -14.56
N MET A 128 -11.19 -2.18 -14.73
CA MET A 128 -11.83 -2.59 -15.98
C MET A 128 -13.34 -2.71 -15.78
N LEU A 129 -14.11 -2.20 -16.73
CA LEU A 129 -15.54 -2.46 -16.85
C LEU A 129 -15.72 -3.68 -17.77
N CYS A 130 -16.20 -4.79 -17.20
CA CYS A 130 -16.40 -6.04 -17.93
C CYS A 130 -17.89 -6.32 -18.13
N VAL A 131 -18.30 -6.47 -19.39
CA VAL A 131 -19.65 -6.91 -19.77
C VAL A 131 -19.54 -8.01 -20.79
N ARG A 132 -20.40 -9.03 -20.73
CA ARG A 132 -20.36 -10.17 -21.67
C ARG A 132 -20.58 -9.70 -23.11
N ASP A 133 -21.60 -8.88 -23.31
CA ASP A 133 -21.88 -8.19 -24.56
C ASP A 133 -22.54 -6.86 -24.20
N SER A 134 -21.89 -5.76 -24.55
CA SER A 134 -22.43 -4.44 -24.25
C SER A 134 -23.80 -4.25 -24.90
N LYS A 135 -24.02 -4.74 -26.13
CA LYS A 135 -25.27 -4.56 -26.89
C LYS A 135 -26.48 -5.24 -26.22
N ARG A 136 -26.24 -6.22 -25.36
CA ARG A 136 -27.27 -6.95 -24.60
C ARG A 136 -27.55 -6.39 -23.21
N LEU A 137 -26.93 -5.28 -22.82
CA LEU A 137 -27.22 -4.61 -21.55
C LEU A 137 -28.67 -4.09 -21.52
N SER A 138 -29.35 -4.28 -20.39
CA SER A 138 -30.62 -3.60 -20.14
C SER A 138 -30.43 -2.08 -20.16
N ARG A 139 -31.50 -1.30 -20.42
CA ARG A 139 -31.42 0.17 -20.46
C ARG A 139 -30.76 0.77 -19.20
N PRO A 140 -31.09 0.35 -17.95
CA PRO A 140 -30.41 0.86 -16.77
C PRO A 140 -28.93 0.48 -16.71
N ALA A 141 -28.58 -0.76 -17.06
CA ALA A 141 -27.19 -1.22 -17.05
C ALA A 141 -26.33 -0.51 -18.10
N ARG A 142 -26.90 -0.22 -19.28
CA ARG A 142 -26.26 0.59 -20.32
C ARG A 142 -25.95 2.01 -19.83
N LYS A 143 -26.94 2.68 -19.22
CA LYS A 143 -26.76 4.03 -18.66
C LYS A 143 -25.62 4.06 -17.64
N LEU A 144 -25.54 3.07 -16.75
CA LEU A 144 -24.45 2.95 -15.79
C LEU A 144 -23.11 2.68 -16.48
N PHE A 145 -23.07 1.75 -17.43
CA PHE A 145 -21.85 1.41 -18.17
C PHE A 145 -21.25 2.62 -18.90
N ASP A 146 -22.10 3.42 -19.56
CA ASP A 146 -21.66 4.61 -20.28
C ASP A 146 -21.18 5.71 -19.32
N ALA A 147 -21.89 5.91 -18.20
CA ALA A 147 -21.51 6.88 -17.16
C ALA A 147 -20.21 6.53 -16.42
N LEU A 148 -19.84 5.25 -16.33
CA LEU A 148 -18.58 4.82 -15.71
C LEU A 148 -17.39 4.81 -16.69
N ARG A 149 -17.63 4.99 -18.00
CA ARG A 149 -16.60 4.99 -19.04
C ARG A 149 -16.14 6.40 -19.45
N SER A 150 -16.93 7.43 -19.16
CA SER A 150 -16.63 8.85 -19.37
C SER A 150 -15.72 9.40 -18.28
#